data_AF-A0A7Z0SIL9-F1
#
_entry.id   AF-A0A7Z0SIL9-F1
#
_cell.length_a   1.000
_cell.length_b   1.000
_cell.length_c   1.000
_cell.angle_alpha   90.00
_cell.angle_beta   90.00
_cell.angle_gamma   90.00
#
_symmetry.space_group_name_H-M   'P 1'
#
loop_
_entity.id
_entity.type
_entity.pdbx_description
1 polymer ?
#
loop_
_entity_poly.entity_id
_entity_poly.type
_entity_poly.pdbx_seq_one_letter_code
_entity_poly.pdbx_strand_id
1 'polypeptide(L)' 'MFRGVFFVTPGYTDPALFAAGGNPYGTSATMGALSNEVKAAVRFQTKRLIEFADKIAS' A
#
# COMPACT_ATOMS: atom_id res chain seq x y z
N MET A 1 13.33 4.55 20.49
CA MET A 1 13.17 5.73 19.62
C MET A 1 12.06 5.43 18.61
N PHE A 2 10.80 5.75 18.92
CA PHE A 2 9.74 5.80 17.93
C PHE A 2 9.50 7.28 17.63
N ARG A 3 10.00 7.75 16.48
CA ARG A 3 9.60 9.08 15.98
C ARG A 3 8.10 9.02 15.73
N GLY A 4 7.33 10.04 16.11
CA GLY A 4 5.87 10.04 15.98
C GLY A 4 5.40 9.97 14.52
N VAL A 5 5.40 8.77 13.95
CA VAL A 5 4.94 8.48 12.59
C VAL A 5 3.56 7.84 12.62
N PHE A 6 2.75 8.21 11.62
CA PHE A 6 1.46 7.61 11.36
C PHE A 6 1.60 6.45 10.37
N PHE A 7 1.05 5.29 10.70
CA PHE A 7 1.02 4.14 9.80
C PHE A 7 -0.25 4.17 8.95
N VAL A 8 -0.08 4.21 7.63
CA VAL A 8 -1.16 4.21 6.65
C VAL A 8 -1.10 2.92 5.82
N THR A 9 -1.70 1.86 6.34
CA THR A 9 -1.72 0.55 5.67
C THR A 9 -2.81 0.50 4.58
N PRO A 10 -2.62 -0.33 3.53
CA PRO A 10 -3.61 -0.46 2.47
C PRO A 10 -4.88 -1.21 2.93
N GLY A 11 -4.79 -2.13 3.89
CA GLY A 11 -5.92 -2.95 4.34
C GLY A 11 -6.48 -3.80 3.21
N TYR A 12 -7.82 -3.93 3.14
CA TYR A 12 -8.54 -4.57 2.03
C TYR A 12 -9.45 -3.56 1.33
N THR A 13 -8.91 -2.37 1.06
CA THR A 13 -9.70 -1.22 0.58
C THR A 13 -9.79 -1.11 -0.94
N ASP A 14 -9.10 -2.00 -1.68
CA ASP A 14 -9.10 -2.04 -3.14
C ASP A 14 -8.98 -3.49 -3.66
N PRO A 15 -9.70 -3.87 -4.74
CA PRO A 15 -9.61 -5.19 -5.34
C PRO A 15 -8.19 -5.61 -5.77
N ALA A 16 -7.34 -4.67 -6.16
CA ALA A 16 -5.96 -4.94 -6.57
C ALA A 16 -5.12 -5.58 -5.45
N LEU A 17 -5.46 -5.31 -4.19
CA LEU A 17 -4.76 -5.88 -3.03
C LEU A 17 -4.99 -7.39 -2.94
N PHE A 18 -6.20 -7.86 -3.23
CA PHE A 18 -6.51 -9.29 -3.28
C PHE A 18 -5.78 -9.96 -4.44
N ALA A 19 -5.76 -9.33 -5.62
CA ALA A 19 -5.06 -9.85 -6.80
C ALA A 19 -3.53 -9.98 -6.58
N ALA A 20 -2.95 -9.15 -5.72
CA ALA A 20 -1.53 -9.19 -5.35
C ALA A 20 -1.22 -10.15 -4.17
N GLY A 21 -2.17 -10.98 -3.74
CA GLY A 21 -1.98 -11.95 -2.65
C GLY A 21 -2.58 -11.54 -1.30
N GLY A 22 -3.27 -10.40 -1.22
CA GLY A 22 -4.14 -10.06 -0.09
C GLY A 22 -3.41 -9.69 1.20
N ASN A 23 -2.30 -8.95 1.13
CA ASN A 23 -1.59 -8.52 2.33
C ASN A 23 -2.09 -7.15 2.84
N PRO A 24 -2.82 -7.09 3.98
CA PRO A 24 -3.39 -5.84 4.48
C PRO A 24 -2.35 -4.89 5.08
N TYR A 25 -1.15 -5.37 5.41
CA TYR A 25 -0.09 -4.57 6.02
C TYR A 25 0.71 -3.76 4.99
N GLY A 26 0.73 -4.21 3.74
CA GLY A 26 1.52 -3.64 2.67
C GLY A 26 1.70 -4.64 1.54
N THR A 27 1.86 -4.15 0.32
CA THR A 27 2.08 -4.98 -0.86
C THR A 27 3.40 -5.75 -0.71
N SER A 28 3.33 -7.07 -0.83
CA SER A 28 4.48 -7.97 -0.83
C SER A 28 4.56 -8.71 -2.16
N ALA A 29 5.77 -9.03 -2.61
CA ALA A 29 6.01 -9.74 -3.86
C ALA A 29 7.06 -10.84 -3.65
N THR A 30 6.88 -11.98 -4.31
CA THR A 30 7.95 -12.99 -4.41
C THR A 30 9.09 -12.39 -5.22
N MET A 31 10.33 -12.55 -4.73
CA MET A 31 11.52 -12.02 -5.37
C MET A 31 11.62 -12.48 -6.83
N GLY A 32 11.84 -11.55 -7.76
CA GLY A 32 11.88 -11.82 -9.20
C GLY A 32 10.53 -11.86 -9.92
N ALA A 33 9.40 -11.78 -9.20
CA ALA A 33 8.05 -11.87 -9.76
C ALA A 33 7.26 -10.57 -9.55
N LEU A 34 7.59 -9.51 -10.31
CA LEU A 34 6.85 -8.24 -10.28
C LEU A 34 5.72 -8.22 -11.33
N SER A 35 4.65 -8.94 -11.03
CA SER A 35 3.47 -9.04 -11.91
C SER A 35 2.70 -7.72 -12.02
N ASN A 36 1.73 -7.65 -12.95
CA ASN A 36 0.91 -6.44 -13.13
C ASN A 36 -0.01 -6.18 -11.93
N GLU A 37 -0.45 -7.24 -11.26
CA GLU A 37 -1.30 -7.22 -10.07
C GLU A 37 -0.52 -6.63 -8.89
N VAL A 38 0.72 -7.08 -8.68
CA VAL A 38 1.62 -6.51 -7.67
C VAL A 38 1.87 -5.03 -7.94
N LYS A 39 2.13 -4.65 -9.20
CA LYS A 39 2.30 -3.23 -9.56
C LYS A 39 1.04 -2.41 -9.31
N ALA A 40 -0.15 -2.98 -9.55
CA ALA A 40 -1.41 -2.30 -9.27
C ALA A 40 -1.61 -2.07 -7.76
N ALA A 41 -1.34 -3.08 -6.93
CA ALA A 41 -1.37 -2.96 -5.47
C ALA A 41 -0.37 -1.92 -4.93
N VAL A 42 0.87 -1.90 -5.46
CA VAL A 42 1.87 -0.86 -5.12
C VAL A 42 1.34 0.54 -5.45
N ARG A 43 0.79 0.74 -6.66
CA ARG A 43 0.23 2.04 -7.06
C ARG A 43 -0.91 2.48 -6.14
N PHE A 44 -1.80 1.56 -5.77
CA PHE A 44 -2.88 1.85 -4.85
C PHE A 44 -2.34 2.26 -3.47
N GLN A 45 -1.43 1.47 -2.90
CA GLN A 45 -0.83 1.76 -1.60
C GLN A 45 -0.12 3.12 -1.59
N THR A 46 0.64 3.44 -2.64
CA THR A 46 1.32 4.74 -2.77
C THR A 46 0.32 5.88 -2.85
N LYS A 47 -0.72 5.76 -3.70
CA LYS A 47 -1.76 6.78 -3.83
C LYS A 47 -2.44 7.06 -2.49
N ARG A 48 -2.83 6.00 -1.78
CA ARG A 48 -3.47 6.09 -0.46
C ARG A 48 -2.59 6.78 0.58
N LEU A 49 -1.28 6.53 0.57
CA LEU A 49 -0.33 7.20 1.48
C LEU A 49 -0.25 8.69 1.19
N ILE A 50 -0.13 9.07 -0.08
CA ILE A 50 -0.06 10.48 -0.52
C ILE A 50 -1.34 11.21 -0.12
N GLU A 51 -2.52 10.63 -0.39
CA GLU A 51 -3.80 11.25 0.00
C GLU A 51 -3.92 11.51 1.51
N PHE A 52 -3.38 10.63 2.35
CA PHE A 52 -3.36 10.84 3.80
C PHE A 52 -2.33 11.88 4.22
N ALA A 53 -1.15 11.87 3.60
CA ALA A 53 -0.12 12.87 3.84
C ALA A 53 -0.65 14.28 3.49
N ASP A 54 -1.32 14.42 2.35
CA ASP A 54 -1.91 15.70 1.92
C ASP A 54 -2.97 16.19 2.90
N LYS A 55 -3.84 15.31 3.40
CA LYS A 55 -4.85 15.64 4.43
C LYS A 55 -4.27 16.05 5.79
N ILE A 56 -3.06 15.60 6.11
CA ILE A 56 -2.38 15.93 7.37
C ILE A 56 -1.57 17.23 7.22
N ALA A 57 -1.06 17.50 6.02
CA ALA A 57 -0.26 18.69 5.73
C ALA A 57 -1.11 19.96 5.51
N SER A 58 -2.39 19.80 5.17
CA SER A 58 -3.39 20.87 5.05
C SER A 58 -3.93 21.32 6.41
#